data_AF-K1SUE3-F1
#
_entry.id   AF-K1SUE3-F1
#
_cell.length_a   1.000
_cell.length_b   1.000
_cell.length_c   1.000
_cell.angle_alpha   90.00
_cell.angle_beta   90.00
_cell.angle_gamma   90.00
#
_symmetry.space_group_name_H-M   'P 1'
#
loop_
_entity.id
_entity.type
_entity.pdbx_description
1 polymer ?
#
loop_
_entity_poly.entity_id
_entity_poly.type
_entity_poly.pdbx_seq_one_letter_code
_entity_poly.pdbx_strand_id
1 'polypeptide(L)' 'IREFEILCNTNFKNPDNCRWAVLNRKNRLTHFLDTLRGTLVELSQK' A
#
# COMPACT_ATOMS: atom_id res chain seq x y z
N ILE A 1 -20.01 -6.88 -6.27
CA ILE A 1 -19.01 -5.77 -6.37
C ILE A 1 -19.24 -4.75 -5.24
N ARG A 2 -19.13 -5.17 -3.96
CA ARG A 2 -19.25 -4.30 -2.77
C ARG A 2 -18.41 -4.77 -1.57
N GLU A 3 -17.65 -5.85 -1.71
CA GLU A 3 -16.87 -6.44 -0.62
C GLU A 3 -15.91 -5.44 0.04
N PHE A 4 -15.34 -4.54 -0.77
CA PHE A 4 -14.44 -3.49 -0.28
C PHE A 4 -15.17 -2.41 0.55
N GLU A 5 -16.39 -2.04 0.17
CA GLU A 5 -17.24 -1.11 0.94
C GLU A 5 -17.66 -1.72 2.28
N ILE A 6 -17.98 -3.01 2.27
CA ILE A 6 -18.32 -3.78 3.47
C ILE A 6 -17.10 -3.88 4.40
N LEU A 7 -15.93 -4.22 3.86
CA LEU A 7 -14.68 -4.28 4.62
C LEU A 7 -14.35 -2.95 5.31
N CYS A 8 -14.59 -1.84 4.63
CA CYS A 8 -14.32 -0.50 5.16
C CYS A 8 -15.52 0.12 5.90
N ASN A 9 -16.65 -0.61 6.01
CA ASN A 9 -17.91 -0.13 6.57
C ASN A 9 -18.29 1.29 6.10
N THR A 10 -18.07 1.59 4.82
CA THR A 10 -18.24 2.92 4.23
C THR A 10 -18.71 2.78 2.79
N ASN A 11 -19.66 3.64 2.39
CA ASN A 11 -20.17 3.68 1.02
C ASN A 11 -19.28 4.58 0.16
N PHE A 12 -18.64 4.04 -0.87
CA PHE A 12 -17.69 4.78 -1.69
C PHE A 12 -18.37 5.27 -2.98
N LYS A 13 -18.25 6.57 -3.28
CA LYS A 13 -18.76 7.12 -4.54
C LYS A 13 -18.10 6.51 -5.79
N ASN A 14 -16.86 6.02 -5.66
CA ASN A 14 -16.12 5.33 -6.73
C ASN A 14 -15.23 4.23 -6.13
N PRO A 15 -15.79 3.02 -5.90
CA PRO A 15 -15.10 1.95 -5.17
C PRO A 15 -13.85 1.44 -5.91
N ASP A 16 -13.84 1.44 -7.25
CA ASP A 16 -12.67 0.99 -8.03
C ASP A 16 -11.48 1.93 -7.88
N ASN A 17 -11.72 3.25 -7.94
CA ASN A 17 -10.67 4.24 -7.71
C ASN A 17 -10.15 4.20 -6.26
N CYS A 18 -11.04 4.03 -5.28
CA CYS A 18 -10.65 3.85 -3.88
C CYS A 18 -9.79 2.59 -3.69
N ARG A 19 -10.20 1.46 -4.27
CA ARG A 19 -9.44 0.22 -4.26
C ARG A 19 -8.06 0.40 -4.88
N TRP A 20 -7.99 1.02 -6.05
CA TRP A 20 -6.72 1.28 -6.74
C TRP A 20 -5.81 2.19 -5.91
N ALA A 21 -6.34 3.27 -5.35
CA ALA A 21 -5.59 4.21 -4.53
C ALA A 21 -5.06 3.57 -3.23
N VAL A 22 -5.79 2.64 -2.62
CA VAL A 22 -5.33 1.89 -1.45
C VAL A 22 -4.24 0.90 -1.83
N LEU A 23 -4.43 0.13 -2.90
CA LEU A 23 -3.42 -0.79 -3.41
C LEU A 23 -2.12 -0.07 -3.79
N ASN A 24 -2.22 1.09 -4.46
CA ASN A 24 -1.05 1.87 -4.86
C ASN A 24 -0.29 2.44 -3.66
N ARG A 25 -1.00 2.93 -2.64
CA ARG A 25 -0.36 3.37 -1.38
C ARG A 25 0.37 2.22 -0.68
N LYS A 26 -0.26 1.04 -0.61
CA LYS A 26 0.36 -0.15 -0.03
C LYS A 26 1.64 -0.52 -0.78
N ASN A 27 1.58 -0.58 -2.12
CA ASN A 27 2.74 -0.91 -2.95
C ASN A 27 3.88 0.10 -2.77
N ARG A 28 3.57 1.40 -2.72
CA ARG A 28 4.57 2.45 -2.45
C ARG A 28 5.23 2.30 -1.08
N LEU A 29 4.45 1.99 -0.04
CA LEU A 29 4.99 1.78 1.31
C LEU A 29 5.90 0.56 1.36
N THR A 30 5.48 -0.56 0.77
CA THR A 30 6.30 -1.78 0.68
C THR A 30 7.62 -1.49 -0.04
N HIS A 31 7.57 -0.85 -1.21
CA HIS A 31 8.78 -0.49 -1.96
C HIS A 31 9.72 0.41 -1.15
N PHE A 32 9.19 1.40 -0.44
CA PHE A 32 9.97 2.27 0.43
C PHE A 32 10.69 1.48 1.53
N LEU A 33 9.98 0.57 2.21
CA LEU A 33 10.55 -0.27 3.27
C LEU A 33 11.62 -1.22 2.73
N ASP A 34 11.40 -1.82 1.56
CA ASP A 34 12.38 -2.70 0.91
C ASP A 34 13.66 -1.93 0.55
N THR A 35 13.50 -0.71 0.01
CA THR A 35 14.63 0.17 -0.30
C THR A 35 15.40 0.54 0.96
N LEU A 36 14.70 0.98 2.01
CA LEU A 36 15.32 1.34 3.29
C LEU A 36 16.09 0.16 3.88
N ARG A 37 15.51 -1.04 3.84
CA ARG A 37 16.16 -2.27 4.31
C ARG A 37 17.44 -2.56 3.52
N GLY A 38 17.40 -2.47 2.19
CA GLY A 38 18.57 -2.66 1.34
C GLY A 38 19.70 -1.71 1.72
N THR A 39 19.39 -0.41 1.84
CA THR A 39 20.37 0.61 2.25
C THR A 39 20.97 0.33 3.61
N LEU A 40 20.16 -0.06 4.61
CA LEU A 40 20.65 -0.36 5.96
C LEU A 40 21.58 -1.59 5.96
N VAL A 41 21.26 -2.63 5.19
CA VAL A 41 22.12 -3.81 5.05
C VAL A 41 23.46 -3.44 4.42
N GLU A 42 23.44 -2.68 3.32
CA GLU A 42 24.67 -2.22 2.66
C GLU A 42 25.55 -1.37 3.60
N LEU A 43 24.94 -0.48 4.39
CA LEU A 43 25.67 0.32 5.38
C LEU A 43 26.25 -0.54 6.51
N SER A 44 25.54 -1.58 6.94
CA SER A 44 26.00 -2.46 8.03
C SER A 44 27.16 -3.39 7.62
N GLN A 45 27.35 -3.61 6.32
CA GLN A 45 28.39 -4.46 5.76
C GLN A 45 29.67 -3.69 5.40
N LYS A 46 29.67 -2.37 5.58
CA LYS A 46 30.85 -1.50 5.49
C LYS A 46 31.51 -1.37 6.86
#